data_AF-A0A952CPY4-F1
#
_entry.id   AF-A0A952CPY4-F1
#
_cell.length_a   1.000
_cell.length_b   1.000
_cell.length_c   1.000
_cell.angle_alpha   90.00
_cell.angle_beta   90.00
_cell.angle_gamma   90.00
#
_symmetry.space_group_name_H-M   'P 1'
#
loop_
_entity.id
_entity.type
_entity.pdbx_description
1 polymer ?
#
loop_
_entity_poly.entity_id
_entity_poly.type
_entity_poly.pdbx_seq_one_letter_code
_entity_poly.pdbx_strand_id
1 'polypeptide(L)'
;MKTVFLFLFTISYHLLSGTVNAAGSDIMVVIDVTDSTSVNGTVIAEIKFKDKGFKTKCTYIDAINYLKEQAKEHGANVIKITQHKYPDSWSSCHRMEATLYHVEDAGALEKEITWTTGRLLAAADFKAERSPLPASGLGAVSDCGISFASSAANAFAKVRFSVQAVFTTGRSWIHPEHVQNKELLNHEQKHFDLCELYARKLYKELQDAGLTAATMQQANNIFKTVYNEYNERQYKYDTETEHGTNLKEQAKWDTIILEELNSLSAYADHL
;
A
#
# COMPACT_ATOMS: atom_id res chain seq x y z
N MET A 1 29.26 56.42 -1.36
CA MET A 1 29.33 55.11 -2.03
C MET A 1 29.21 54.02 -0.98
N LYS A 2 28.06 53.32 -0.92
CA LYS A 2 27.84 52.21 0.01
C LYS A 2 28.26 50.92 -0.67
N THR A 3 29.28 50.26 -0.12
CA THR A 3 29.81 48.98 -0.60
C THR A 3 28.81 47.86 -0.26
N VAL A 4 28.31 47.16 -1.28
CA VAL A 4 27.45 45.98 -1.13
C VAL A 4 28.35 44.75 -1.12
N PHE A 5 28.32 43.97 -0.03
CA PHE A 5 28.95 42.66 0.04
C PHE A 5 28.02 41.61 -0.55
N LEU A 6 28.45 40.96 -1.64
CA LEU A 6 27.76 39.83 -2.26
C LEU A 6 28.26 38.54 -1.57
N PHE A 7 27.43 37.91 -0.73
CA PHE A 7 27.71 36.57 -0.20
C PHE A 7 27.25 35.52 -1.22
N LEU A 8 28.21 34.89 -1.90
CA LEU A 8 27.97 33.69 -2.70
C LEU A 8 27.90 32.48 -1.75
N PHE A 9 26.69 31.95 -1.52
CA PHE A 9 26.52 30.64 -0.89
C PHE A 9 26.68 29.56 -1.96
N THR A 10 27.82 28.87 -1.97
CA THR A 10 27.99 27.62 -2.73
C THR A 10 27.38 26.48 -1.94
N ILE A 11 26.23 25.96 -2.38
CA ILE A 11 25.67 24.70 -1.86
C ILE A 11 26.48 23.57 -2.49
N SER A 12 27.44 23.03 -1.74
CA SER A 12 28.14 21.80 -2.11
C SER A 12 27.22 20.60 -1.88
N TYR A 13 26.64 20.05 -2.94
CA TYR A 13 26.04 18.71 -2.89
C TYR A 13 27.17 17.69 -2.71
N HIS A 14 27.38 17.20 -1.48
CA HIS A 14 28.12 15.97 -1.26
C HIS A 14 27.19 14.80 -1.62
N LEU A 15 27.42 14.23 -2.81
CA LEU A 15 26.90 12.91 -3.18
C LEU A 15 27.53 11.88 -2.26
N LEU A 16 26.82 11.53 -1.17
CA LEU A 16 27.08 10.30 -0.44
C LEU A 16 26.73 9.14 -1.37
N SER A 17 27.76 8.58 -2.00
CA SER A 17 27.69 7.29 -2.68
C SER A 17 27.60 6.18 -1.64
N GLY A 18 26.43 6.06 -1.02
CA GLY A 18 26.03 4.85 -0.31
C GLY A 18 25.57 3.83 -1.34
N THR A 19 26.28 2.70 -1.43
CA THR A 19 25.77 1.51 -2.10
C THR A 19 24.52 1.04 -1.37
N VAL A 20 23.33 1.40 -1.88
CA VAL A 20 22.09 0.81 -1.42
C VAL A 20 22.07 -0.61 -1.96
N ASN A 21 22.43 -1.56 -1.10
CA ASN A 21 22.18 -2.97 -1.36
C ASN A 21 20.68 -3.21 -1.11
N ALA A 22 19.83 -2.76 -2.03
CA ALA A 22 18.37 -2.85 -1.96
C ALA A 22 17.89 -4.17 -2.56
N ALA A 23 18.00 -5.25 -1.78
CA ALA A 23 17.25 -6.48 -2.03
C ALA A 23 17.31 -7.34 -0.75
N GLY A 24 16.47 -7.00 0.25
CA GLY A 24 16.26 -7.91 1.39
C GLY A 24 15.79 -7.32 2.72
N SER A 25 15.77 -6.00 2.97
CA SER A 25 15.71 -5.49 4.36
C SER A 25 14.41 -4.82 4.84
N ASP A 26 13.32 -4.76 4.08
CA ASP A 26 12.09 -4.05 4.53
C ASP A 26 10.75 -4.77 4.24
N ILE A 27 10.78 -6.01 3.73
CA ILE A 27 9.55 -6.78 3.51
C ILE A 27 8.97 -7.17 4.88
N MET A 28 7.72 -6.78 5.12
CA MET A 28 6.98 -7.09 6.33
C MET A 28 5.67 -7.79 5.95
N VAL A 29 5.66 -9.11 6.02
CA VAL A 29 4.48 -9.91 5.65
C VAL A 29 3.55 -10.06 6.84
N VAL A 30 2.28 -9.71 6.65
CA VAL A 30 1.21 -9.99 7.61
C VAL A 30 0.36 -11.13 7.06
N ILE A 31 0.35 -12.25 7.77
CA ILE A 31 -0.49 -13.40 7.44
C ILE A 31 -1.68 -13.39 8.40
N ASP A 32 -2.87 -13.12 7.85
CA ASP A 32 -4.11 -13.04 8.61
C ASP A 32 -4.48 -14.38 9.30
N VAL A 33 -5.35 -14.31 10.31
CA VAL A 33 -5.83 -15.49 11.04
C VAL A 33 -6.59 -16.46 10.13
N THR A 34 -7.25 -15.97 9.09
CA THR A 34 -8.01 -16.78 8.12
C THR A 34 -7.12 -17.46 7.08
N ASP A 35 -5.88 -17.00 6.93
CA ASP A 35 -4.93 -17.58 5.99
C ASP A 35 -4.29 -18.84 6.60
N SER A 36 -4.39 -19.99 5.93
CA SER A 36 -3.85 -21.26 6.43
C SER A 36 -2.35 -21.46 6.13
N THR A 37 -1.66 -20.48 5.53
CA THR A 37 -0.24 -20.57 5.17
C THR A 37 0.61 -20.90 6.40
N SER A 38 1.35 -22.00 6.33
CA SER A 38 2.35 -22.36 7.33
C SER A 38 3.59 -21.50 7.17
N VAL A 39 4.15 -21.05 8.29
CA VAL A 39 5.39 -20.27 8.30
C VAL A 39 6.54 -21.19 8.68
N ASN A 40 7.47 -21.39 7.75
CA ASN A 40 8.73 -22.06 8.03
C ASN A 40 9.81 -21.00 8.30
N GLY A 41 10.07 -20.72 9.58
CA GLY A 41 11.02 -19.69 10.00
C GLY A 41 11.32 -19.78 11.49
N THR A 42 12.24 -18.93 11.94
CA THR A 42 12.61 -18.84 13.36
C THR A 42 11.57 -18.01 14.10
N VAL A 43 10.94 -18.58 15.13
CA VAL A 43 10.05 -17.82 16.03
C VAL A 43 10.89 -16.82 16.81
N ILE A 44 10.54 -15.55 16.72
CA ILE A 44 11.20 -14.44 17.41
C ILE A 44 10.47 -14.08 18.70
N ALA A 45 9.14 -13.96 18.64
CA ALA A 45 8.33 -13.57 19.79
C ALA A 45 6.84 -13.90 19.58
N GLU A 46 6.08 -13.92 20.68
CA GLU A 46 4.62 -13.88 20.66
C GLU A 46 4.14 -12.54 21.23
N ILE A 47 3.30 -11.84 20.47
CA ILE A 47 2.82 -10.50 20.81
C ILE A 47 1.30 -10.53 20.99
N LYS A 48 0.82 -9.74 21.96
CA LYS A 48 -0.60 -9.54 22.21
C LYS A 48 -0.93 -8.06 22.12
N PHE A 49 -1.79 -7.70 21.18
CA PHE A 49 -2.43 -6.40 21.15
C PHE A 49 -3.68 -6.44 22.02
N LYS A 50 -3.63 -5.73 23.15
CA LYS A 50 -4.72 -5.59 24.12
C LYS A 50 -4.96 -4.13 24.44
N ASP A 51 -6.16 -3.83 24.91
CA ASP A 51 -6.62 -2.50 25.29
C ASP A 51 -5.68 -1.88 26.35
N LYS A 52 -4.74 -1.04 25.94
CA LYS A 52 -3.87 -0.28 26.84
C LYS A 52 -4.64 0.96 27.28
N GLY A 53 -5.45 0.77 28.32
CA GLY A 53 -6.26 1.76 29.04
C GLY A 53 -6.20 3.20 28.50
N PHE A 54 -7.31 3.64 27.92
CA PHE A 54 -7.58 5.01 27.45
C PHE A 54 -6.79 5.50 26.24
N LYS A 55 -6.79 4.78 25.11
CA LYS A 55 -6.37 5.36 23.82
C LYS A 55 -7.37 5.13 22.68
N THR A 56 -7.44 6.15 21.83
CA THR A 56 -8.33 6.35 20.66
C THR A 56 -7.98 5.52 19.41
N LYS A 57 -6.99 4.61 19.50
CA LYS A 57 -6.46 3.78 18.39
C LYS A 57 -6.76 2.30 18.64
N CYS A 58 -7.90 1.83 18.13
CA CYS A 58 -8.45 0.52 18.43
C CYS A 58 -9.08 -0.18 17.22
N THR A 59 -8.78 0.26 16.00
CA THR A 59 -9.24 -0.36 14.76
C THR A 59 -8.41 -1.60 14.41
N TYR A 60 -8.87 -2.39 13.43
CA TYR A 60 -8.09 -3.50 12.88
C TYR A 60 -6.70 -3.02 12.42
N ILE A 61 -6.64 -1.86 11.75
CA ILE A 61 -5.39 -1.34 11.19
C ILE A 61 -4.46 -0.80 12.26
N ASP A 62 -4.98 -0.16 13.31
CA ASP A 62 -4.17 0.21 14.47
C ASP A 62 -3.47 -1.02 15.07
N ALA A 63 -4.19 -2.15 15.17
CA ALA A 63 -3.61 -3.40 15.65
C ALA A 63 -2.53 -3.94 14.69
N ILE A 64 -2.77 -3.92 13.38
CA ILE A 64 -1.77 -4.32 12.38
C ILE A 64 -0.52 -3.43 12.44
N ASN A 65 -0.69 -2.11 12.54
CA ASN A 65 0.42 -1.16 12.63
C ASN A 65 1.24 -1.38 13.90
N TYR A 66 0.59 -1.61 15.04
CA TYR A 66 1.27 -2.00 16.27
C TYR A 66 2.07 -3.31 16.08
N LEU A 67 1.47 -4.34 15.48
CA LEU A 67 2.18 -5.60 15.23
C LEU A 67 3.38 -5.41 14.30
N LYS A 68 3.26 -4.56 13.26
CA LYS A 68 4.37 -4.17 12.37
C LYS A 68 5.50 -3.45 13.12
N GLU A 69 5.17 -2.54 14.03
CA GLU A 69 6.16 -1.87 14.89
C GLU A 69 6.88 -2.88 15.79
N GLN A 70 6.15 -3.77 16.47
CA GLN A 70 6.74 -4.81 17.32
C GLN A 70 7.60 -5.79 16.50
N ALA A 71 7.18 -6.16 15.30
CA ALA A 71 7.97 -7.02 14.42
C ALA A 71 9.31 -6.36 14.07
N LYS A 72 9.29 -5.08 13.66
CA LYS A 72 10.51 -4.30 13.38
C LYS A 72 11.42 -4.20 14.60
N GLU A 73 10.88 -3.85 15.76
CA GLU A 73 11.64 -3.72 17.02
C GLU A 73 12.34 -5.04 17.41
N HIS A 74 11.72 -6.18 17.11
CA HIS A 74 12.25 -7.50 17.43
C HIS A 74 13.07 -8.14 16.30
N GLY A 75 13.22 -7.50 15.13
CA GLY A 75 13.94 -8.06 13.98
C GLY A 75 13.19 -9.18 13.24
N ALA A 76 11.87 -9.26 13.41
CA ALA A 76 10.99 -10.14 12.66
C ALA A 76 10.55 -9.51 11.33
N ASN A 77 10.29 -10.34 10.33
CA ASN A 77 9.84 -9.91 8.99
C ASN A 77 8.54 -10.62 8.54
N VAL A 78 8.01 -11.53 9.37
CA VAL A 78 6.69 -12.14 9.18
C VAL A 78 5.89 -12.09 10.47
N ILE A 79 4.65 -11.60 10.38
CA ILE A 79 3.66 -11.55 11.45
C ILE A 79 2.56 -12.55 11.11
N LYS A 80 2.46 -13.63 11.87
CA LYS A 80 1.33 -14.56 11.75
C LYS A 80 0.31 -14.27 12.83
N ILE A 81 -0.85 -13.75 12.45
CA ILE A 81 -1.96 -13.56 13.39
C ILE A 81 -2.50 -14.94 13.75
N THR A 82 -2.49 -15.28 15.04
CA THR A 82 -2.93 -16.57 15.55
C THR A 82 -4.32 -16.50 16.15
N GLN A 83 -4.72 -15.32 16.63
CA GLN A 83 -6.07 -15.06 17.13
C GLN A 83 -6.51 -13.63 16.82
N HIS A 84 -7.78 -13.48 16.44
CA HIS A 84 -8.43 -12.18 16.31
C HIS A 84 -9.80 -12.21 16.99
N LYS A 85 -9.99 -11.32 17.96
CA LYS A 85 -11.28 -11.09 18.59
C LYS A 85 -11.75 -9.68 18.27
N TYR A 86 -12.88 -9.59 17.58
CA TYR A 86 -13.56 -8.33 17.27
C TYR A 86 -14.03 -7.61 18.55
N PRO A 87 -14.27 -6.28 18.48
CA PRO A 87 -14.95 -5.54 19.52
C PRO A 87 -16.26 -6.24 19.94
N ASP A 88 -16.50 -6.29 21.23
CA ASP A 88 -17.68 -6.91 21.83
C ASP A 88 -18.22 -6.04 22.96
N SER A 89 -19.28 -6.50 23.62
CA SER A 89 -19.92 -5.78 24.74
C SER A 89 -18.97 -5.48 25.91
N TRP A 90 -17.78 -6.11 25.95
CA TRP A 90 -16.81 -5.97 27.03
C TRP A 90 -15.62 -5.08 26.67
N SER A 91 -15.27 -4.94 25.39
CA SER A 91 -14.35 -3.88 24.97
C SER A 91 -14.55 -3.48 23.51
N SER A 92 -14.39 -2.18 23.27
CA SER A 92 -14.53 -1.53 21.98
C SER A 92 -13.32 -1.74 21.06
N CYS A 93 -12.29 -2.47 21.50
CA CYS A 93 -11.03 -2.62 20.78
C CYS A 93 -10.89 -4.03 20.20
N HIS A 94 -10.31 -4.11 19.00
CA HIS A 94 -9.82 -5.39 18.48
C HIS A 94 -8.73 -5.92 19.40
N ARG A 95 -8.78 -7.22 19.68
CA ARG A 95 -7.74 -7.93 20.42
C ARG A 95 -7.12 -8.95 19.49
N MET A 96 -5.81 -8.91 19.35
CA MET A 96 -5.07 -9.79 18.45
C MET A 96 -3.91 -10.44 19.18
N GLU A 97 -3.65 -11.69 18.83
CA GLU A 97 -2.43 -12.39 19.19
C GLU A 97 -1.70 -12.75 17.90
N ALA A 98 -0.39 -12.61 17.88
CA ALA A 98 0.43 -12.92 16.73
C ALA A 98 1.76 -13.55 17.14
N THR A 99 2.26 -14.44 16.30
CA THR A 99 3.61 -14.96 16.38
C THR A 99 4.47 -14.25 15.35
N LEU A 100 5.59 -13.70 15.81
CA LEU A 100 6.58 -13.01 15.00
C LEU A 100 7.65 -14.01 14.57
N TYR A 101 7.97 -14.04 13.27
CA TYR A 101 8.99 -14.90 12.70
C TYR A 101 10.05 -14.10 11.96
N HIS A 102 11.25 -14.66 11.92
CA HIS A 102 12.24 -14.36 10.92
C HIS A 102 12.26 -15.47 9.87
N VAL A 103 12.03 -15.11 8.60
CA VAL A 103 12.03 -16.01 7.43
C VAL A 103 13.04 -15.47 6.43
N GLU A 104 13.90 -16.34 5.88
CA GLU A 104 14.93 -15.92 4.93
C GLU A 104 14.34 -15.27 3.67
N ASP A 105 13.33 -15.90 3.07
CA ASP A 105 12.55 -15.36 1.96
C ASP A 105 11.10 -15.08 2.38
N ALA A 106 10.93 -14.04 3.21
CA ALA A 106 9.60 -13.59 3.60
C ALA A 106 8.77 -13.15 2.38
N GLY A 107 9.43 -12.62 1.34
CA GLY A 107 8.79 -12.19 0.10
C GLY A 107 7.94 -13.28 -0.52
N ALA A 108 8.38 -14.54 -0.53
CA ALA A 108 7.59 -15.67 -1.02
C ALA A 108 6.20 -15.82 -0.36
N LEU A 109 6.03 -15.35 0.88
CA LEU A 109 4.76 -15.43 1.63
C LEU A 109 3.85 -14.22 1.41
N GLU A 110 4.35 -13.13 0.82
CA GLU A 110 3.61 -11.88 0.62
C GLU A 110 2.53 -12.05 -0.47
N LYS A 111 1.25 -12.17 -0.09
CA LYS A 111 0.16 -12.31 -1.07
C LYS A 111 -0.32 -10.98 -1.62
N GLU A 112 -0.31 -9.96 -0.77
CA GLU A 112 -0.76 -8.61 -1.07
C GLU A 112 0.28 -7.60 -0.59
N ILE A 113 0.52 -6.57 -1.38
CA ILE A 113 1.41 -5.45 -1.06
C ILE A 113 0.53 -4.21 -0.91
N THR A 114 0.58 -3.56 0.26
CA THR A 114 -0.05 -2.25 0.46
C THR A 114 0.88 -1.16 -0.07
N TRP A 115 0.33 -0.19 -0.81
CA TRP A 115 1.12 0.90 -1.37
C TRP A 115 1.78 1.72 -0.26
N THR A 116 3.06 2.01 -0.41
CA THR A 116 3.79 2.99 0.42
C THR A 116 4.85 3.67 -0.41
N THR A 117 5.28 4.87 -0.01
CA THR A 117 6.37 5.59 -0.70
C THR A 117 7.71 4.84 -0.68
N GLY A 118 7.92 3.93 0.28
CA GLY A 118 9.17 3.20 0.45
C GLY A 118 9.19 1.79 -0.16
N ARG A 119 8.04 1.25 -0.60
CA ARG A 119 7.93 -0.12 -1.15
C ARG A 119 7.60 -0.06 -2.64
N LEU A 120 8.64 -0.04 -3.47
CA LEU A 120 8.52 -0.16 -4.92
C LEU A 120 8.28 -1.62 -5.33
N LEU A 121 7.54 -1.82 -6.43
CA LEU A 121 7.37 -3.13 -7.05
C LEU A 121 8.70 -3.62 -7.65
N ALA A 122 8.97 -4.90 -7.44
CA ALA A 122 10.06 -5.64 -8.05
C ALA A 122 9.49 -6.80 -8.88
N ALA A 123 10.25 -7.31 -9.85
CA ALA A 123 9.80 -8.45 -10.65
C ALA A 123 9.39 -9.68 -9.82
N ALA A 124 9.99 -9.88 -8.64
CA ALA A 124 9.66 -10.97 -7.71
C ALA A 124 8.24 -10.85 -7.10
N ASP A 125 7.60 -9.68 -7.21
CA ASP A 125 6.24 -9.46 -6.71
C ASP A 125 5.17 -10.00 -7.68
N PHE A 126 5.53 -10.28 -8.92
CA PHE A 126 4.65 -10.80 -9.96
C PHE A 126 4.67 -12.33 -9.94
N LYS A 127 3.81 -12.92 -9.10
CA LYS A 127 3.89 -14.34 -8.72
C LYS A 127 2.89 -15.24 -9.43
N ALA A 128 2.03 -14.71 -10.29
CA ALA A 128 1.18 -15.55 -11.12
C ALA A 128 2.05 -16.41 -12.06
N GLU A 129 1.72 -17.69 -12.21
CA GLU A 129 2.50 -18.60 -13.06
C GLU A 129 2.30 -18.33 -14.56
N ARG A 130 1.15 -17.74 -14.93
CA ARG A 130 0.74 -17.48 -16.31
C ARG A 130 0.08 -16.12 -16.40
N SER A 131 0.16 -15.50 -17.58
CA SER A 131 -0.56 -14.26 -17.85
C SER A 131 -2.07 -14.47 -17.64
N PRO A 132 -2.73 -13.63 -16.81
CA PRO A 132 -4.19 -13.59 -16.72
C PRO A 132 -4.86 -13.15 -18.04
N LEU A 133 -4.11 -12.47 -18.92
CA LEU A 133 -4.57 -11.93 -20.20
C LEU A 133 -3.67 -12.43 -21.35
N PRO A 134 -3.62 -13.74 -21.63
CA PRO A 134 -2.64 -14.31 -22.56
C PRO A 134 -2.81 -13.84 -24.02
N ALA A 135 -4.00 -13.38 -24.41
CA ALA A 135 -4.28 -12.90 -25.76
C ALA A 135 -3.86 -11.44 -26.00
N SER A 136 -3.47 -10.69 -24.97
CA SER A 136 -3.15 -9.26 -25.10
C SER A 136 -1.73 -9.00 -25.66
N GLY A 137 -0.83 -9.97 -25.53
CA GLY A 137 0.59 -9.79 -25.91
C GLY A 137 1.37 -8.84 -24.97
N LEU A 138 0.79 -8.46 -23.83
CA LEU A 138 1.44 -7.57 -22.86
C LEU A 138 2.65 -8.25 -22.19
N GLY A 139 3.67 -7.45 -21.87
CA GLY A 139 4.88 -7.92 -21.18
C GLY A 139 4.70 -8.14 -19.68
N ALA A 140 3.68 -7.52 -19.07
CA ALA A 140 3.29 -7.69 -17.68
C ALA A 140 1.79 -7.38 -17.50
N VAL A 141 1.24 -7.76 -16.34
CA VAL A 141 -0.11 -7.46 -15.89
C VAL A 141 -0.05 -7.21 -14.38
N SER A 142 -0.48 -6.02 -13.96
CA SER A 142 -0.65 -5.67 -12.54
C SER A 142 -2.11 -5.80 -12.10
N ASP A 143 -2.35 -6.51 -10.99
CA ASP A 143 -3.64 -6.54 -10.31
C ASP A 143 -3.61 -5.59 -9.10
N CYS A 144 -3.94 -4.33 -9.35
CA CYS A 144 -4.07 -3.28 -8.33
C CYS A 144 -5.55 -3.03 -7.99
N GLY A 145 -5.87 -2.93 -6.70
CA GLY A 145 -7.22 -2.70 -6.21
C GLY A 145 -7.28 -1.73 -5.02
N ILE A 146 -8.45 -1.11 -4.84
CA ILE A 146 -8.72 -0.24 -3.71
C ILE A 146 -9.58 -1.02 -2.71
N SER A 147 -9.05 -1.22 -1.50
CA SER A 147 -9.76 -1.81 -0.37
C SER A 147 -10.19 -0.72 0.60
N PHE A 148 -11.36 -0.84 1.22
CA PHE A 148 -11.75 0.06 2.30
C PHE A 148 -12.55 -0.65 3.41
N ALA A 149 -12.35 -0.18 4.63
CA ALA A 149 -13.07 -0.62 5.82
C ALA A 149 -13.75 0.58 6.48
N SER A 150 -14.78 0.31 7.29
CA SER A 150 -15.49 1.34 8.03
C SER A 150 -15.74 0.92 9.47
N SER A 151 -15.75 1.90 10.37
CA SER A 151 -16.07 1.68 11.78
C SER A 151 -16.87 2.87 12.33
N ALA A 152 -17.78 2.59 13.25
CA ALA A 152 -18.54 3.62 13.96
C ALA A 152 -18.57 3.29 15.45
N ALA A 153 -18.39 4.29 16.31
CA ALA A 153 -18.41 4.08 17.76
C ALA A 153 -19.81 3.70 18.28
N ASN A 154 -20.86 4.18 17.61
CA ASN A 154 -22.25 3.82 17.83
C ASN A 154 -23.08 4.24 16.59
N ALA A 155 -24.38 3.92 16.58
CA ALA A 155 -25.27 4.17 15.43
C ALA A 155 -25.44 5.66 15.06
N PHE A 156 -25.11 6.59 15.98
CA PHE A 156 -25.25 8.04 15.78
C PHE A 156 -23.92 8.74 15.52
N ALA A 157 -22.80 8.04 15.68
CA ALA A 157 -21.48 8.59 15.43
C ALA A 157 -21.18 8.67 13.93
N LYS A 158 -20.34 9.63 13.55
CA LYS A 158 -19.73 9.65 12.22
C LYS A 158 -18.93 8.38 12.01
N VAL A 159 -19.05 7.83 10.81
CA VAL A 159 -18.30 6.66 10.38
C VAL A 159 -16.87 7.10 10.08
N ARG A 160 -15.91 6.32 10.58
CA ARG A 160 -14.50 6.43 10.22
C ARG A 160 -14.20 5.42 9.14
N PHE A 161 -13.54 5.87 8.09
CA PHE A 161 -13.07 5.00 7.02
C PHE A 161 -11.57 4.77 7.14
N SER A 162 -11.13 3.63 6.64
CA SER A 162 -9.76 3.44 6.19
C SER A 162 -9.81 2.90 4.78
N VAL A 163 -8.88 3.35 3.96
CA VAL A 163 -8.78 2.99 2.55
C VAL A 163 -7.33 2.55 2.30
N GLN A 164 -7.11 1.64 1.36
CA GLN A 164 -5.78 1.14 0.99
C GLN A 164 -5.72 0.85 -0.50
N ALA A 165 -4.62 1.23 -1.16
CA ALA A 165 -4.24 0.66 -2.45
C ALA A 165 -3.44 -0.63 -2.22
N VAL A 166 -3.84 -1.70 -2.91
CA VAL A 166 -3.31 -3.05 -2.74
C VAL A 166 -2.92 -3.63 -4.09
N PHE A 167 -1.75 -4.27 -4.15
CA PHE A 167 -1.27 -5.04 -5.29
C PHE A 167 -1.32 -6.54 -4.97
N THR A 168 -2.06 -7.33 -5.76
CA THR A 168 -2.21 -8.78 -5.54
C THR A 168 -1.13 -9.56 -6.30
N THR A 169 -0.14 -10.07 -5.58
CA THR A 169 1.05 -10.72 -6.19
C THR A 169 0.71 -11.95 -7.03
N GLY A 170 -0.19 -12.83 -6.52
CA GLY A 170 -0.59 -14.07 -7.18
C GLY A 170 -1.51 -13.89 -8.39
N ARG A 171 -2.03 -12.68 -8.61
CA ARG A 171 -2.81 -12.30 -9.81
C ARG A 171 -2.03 -11.39 -10.77
N SER A 172 -0.82 -10.98 -10.37
CA SER A 172 0.05 -10.14 -11.17
C SER A 172 1.13 -11.00 -11.81
N TRP A 173 1.43 -10.72 -13.07
CA TRP A 173 2.32 -11.53 -13.90
C TRP A 173 3.32 -10.66 -14.65
N ILE A 174 4.54 -11.13 -14.81
CA ILE A 174 5.54 -10.54 -15.70
C ILE A 174 6.12 -11.62 -16.60
N HIS A 175 6.30 -11.31 -17.87
CA HIS A 175 6.91 -12.26 -18.80
C HIS A 175 8.36 -12.54 -18.37
N PRO A 176 8.83 -13.81 -18.37
CA PRO A 176 10.19 -14.15 -17.95
C PRO A 176 11.30 -13.40 -18.68
N GLU A 177 11.10 -13.05 -19.95
CA GLU A 177 12.09 -12.29 -20.74
C GLU A 177 12.15 -10.80 -20.35
N HIS A 178 11.19 -10.30 -19.57
CA HIS A 178 11.07 -8.89 -19.20
C HIS A 178 11.34 -8.61 -17.72
N VAL A 179 11.72 -9.61 -16.92
CA VAL A 179 12.01 -9.43 -15.47
C VAL A 179 13.12 -8.43 -15.16
N GLN A 180 14.01 -8.15 -16.13
CA GLN A 180 15.06 -7.13 -16.02
C GLN A 180 14.71 -5.80 -16.70
N ASN A 181 13.52 -5.69 -17.30
CA ASN A 181 13.09 -4.49 -18.00
C ASN A 181 12.60 -3.43 -16.99
N LYS A 182 13.46 -2.46 -16.69
CA LYS A 182 13.18 -1.39 -15.73
C LYS A 182 12.06 -0.46 -16.19
N GLU A 183 11.93 -0.21 -17.48
CA GLU A 183 10.88 0.67 -18.02
C GLU A 183 9.51 0.00 -17.93
N LEU A 184 9.44 -1.32 -18.14
CA LEU A 184 8.22 -2.08 -17.91
C LEU A 184 7.86 -2.09 -16.42
N LEU A 185 8.84 -2.34 -15.53
CA LEU A 185 8.58 -2.29 -14.08
C LEU A 185 8.13 -0.90 -13.61
N ASN A 186 8.67 0.17 -14.19
CA ASN A 186 8.20 1.53 -13.90
C ASN A 186 6.75 1.74 -14.37
N HIS A 187 6.38 1.20 -15.54
CA HIS A 187 5.01 1.24 -16.06
C HIS A 187 4.03 0.57 -15.08
N GLU A 188 4.38 -0.64 -14.63
CA GLU A 188 3.58 -1.36 -13.63
C GLU A 188 3.53 -0.64 -12.28
N GLN A 189 4.64 -0.01 -11.86
CA GLN A 189 4.65 0.84 -10.67
C GLN A 189 3.68 2.01 -10.81
N LYS A 190 3.55 2.63 -12.00
CA LYS A 190 2.61 3.74 -12.19
C LYS A 190 1.15 3.30 -12.13
N HIS A 191 0.82 2.08 -12.54
CA HIS A 191 -0.50 1.52 -12.28
C HIS A 191 -0.78 1.41 -10.78
N PHE A 192 0.21 1.03 -9.98
CA PHE A 192 0.05 0.97 -8.53
C PHE A 192 -0.02 2.36 -7.88
N ASP A 193 0.75 3.32 -8.37
CA ASP A 193 0.70 4.73 -7.94
C ASP A 193 -0.64 5.39 -8.29
N LEU A 194 -1.22 5.09 -9.45
CA LEU A 194 -2.57 5.50 -9.82
C LEU A 194 -3.61 4.87 -8.88
N CYS A 195 -3.42 3.63 -8.48
CA CYS A 195 -4.29 2.99 -7.50
C CYS A 195 -4.28 3.75 -6.16
N GLU A 196 -3.10 4.13 -5.66
CA GLU A 196 -2.95 4.98 -4.48
C GLU A 196 -3.58 6.36 -4.65
N LEU A 197 -3.37 7.01 -5.80
CA LEU A 197 -3.95 8.32 -6.06
C LEU A 197 -5.47 8.29 -5.89
N TYR A 198 -6.12 7.25 -6.41
CA TYR A 198 -7.56 7.07 -6.31
C TYR A 198 -8.01 6.53 -4.94
N ALA A 199 -7.14 5.81 -4.20
CA ALA A 199 -7.38 5.50 -2.79
C ALA A 199 -7.44 6.78 -1.93
N ARG A 200 -6.52 7.72 -2.14
CA ARG A 200 -6.55 9.05 -1.48
C ARG A 200 -7.79 9.85 -1.86
N LYS A 201 -8.15 9.86 -3.15
CA LYS A 201 -9.36 10.53 -3.63
C LYS A 201 -10.61 9.93 -2.98
N LEU A 202 -10.73 8.60 -2.94
CA LEU A 202 -11.83 7.90 -2.28
C LEU A 202 -11.91 8.28 -0.81
N TYR A 203 -10.78 8.24 -0.09
CA TYR A 203 -10.75 8.58 1.32
C TYR A 203 -11.22 10.02 1.57
N LYS A 204 -10.75 10.98 0.77
CA LYS A 204 -11.22 12.37 0.83
C LYS A 204 -12.74 12.47 0.65
N GLU A 205 -13.29 11.87 -0.40
CA GLU A 205 -14.74 11.97 -0.69
C GLU A 205 -15.60 11.30 0.41
N LEU A 206 -15.13 10.19 0.97
CA LEU A 206 -15.80 9.54 2.11
C LEU A 206 -15.79 10.42 3.38
N GLN A 207 -14.67 11.11 3.64
CA GLN A 207 -14.53 12.01 4.78
C GLN A 207 -15.41 13.26 4.64
N ASP A 208 -15.42 13.86 3.45
CA ASP A 208 -16.22 15.05 3.14
C ASP A 208 -17.72 14.76 3.19
N ALA A 209 -18.13 13.54 2.82
CA ALA A 209 -19.52 13.10 2.90
C ALA A 209 -20.06 12.99 4.35
N GLY A 210 -19.17 12.87 5.35
CA GLY A 210 -19.55 12.91 6.77
C GLY A 210 -20.56 11.84 7.17
N LEU A 211 -20.42 10.63 6.61
CA LEU A 211 -21.42 9.57 6.70
C LEU A 211 -21.69 9.09 8.14
N THR A 212 -22.90 8.59 8.35
CA THR A 212 -23.35 7.94 9.59
C THR A 212 -23.79 6.51 9.28
N ALA A 213 -24.07 5.69 10.30
CA ALA A 213 -24.60 4.34 10.09
C ALA A 213 -25.86 4.33 9.21
N ALA A 214 -26.71 5.35 9.33
CA ALA A 214 -27.94 5.49 8.54
C ALA A 214 -27.70 5.82 7.06
N THR A 215 -26.55 6.43 6.72
CA THR A 215 -26.23 6.86 5.34
C THR A 215 -25.14 6.02 4.68
N MET A 216 -24.75 4.89 5.27
CA MET A 216 -23.66 4.03 4.77
C MET A 216 -23.83 3.53 3.34
N GLN A 217 -25.06 3.42 2.84
CA GLN A 217 -25.31 3.07 1.44
C GLN A 217 -24.67 4.06 0.45
N GLN A 218 -24.51 5.34 0.85
CA GLN A 218 -23.87 6.37 0.03
C GLN A 218 -22.38 6.08 -0.19
N ALA A 219 -21.70 5.41 0.75
CA ALA A 219 -20.28 5.05 0.62
C ALA A 219 -20.04 4.18 -0.62
N ASN A 220 -20.95 3.25 -0.92
CA ASN A 220 -20.85 2.39 -2.10
C ASN A 220 -21.02 3.16 -3.41
N ASN A 221 -21.85 4.21 -3.41
CA ASN A 221 -21.99 5.07 -4.59
C ASN A 221 -20.73 5.92 -4.80
N ILE A 222 -20.16 6.48 -3.74
CA ILE A 222 -18.88 7.20 -3.78
C ILE A 222 -17.78 6.27 -4.30
N PHE A 223 -17.68 5.07 -3.75
CA PHE A 223 -16.72 4.05 -4.20
C PHE A 223 -16.87 3.77 -5.69
N LYS A 224 -18.08 3.48 -6.18
CA LYS A 224 -18.32 3.20 -7.59
C LYS A 224 -17.91 4.36 -8.50
N THR A 225 -18.24 5.59 -8.12
CA THR A 225 -17.84 6.77 -8.89
C THR A 225 -16.32 6.87 -8.98
N VAL A 226 -15.63 6.86 -7.84
CA VAL A 226 -14.16 6.98 -7.81
C VAL A 226 -13.48 5.80 -8.51
N TYR A 227 -14.01 4.59 -8.36
CA TYR A 227 -13.47 3.39 -9.01
C TYR A 227 -13.65 3.41 -10.54
N ASN A 228 -14.76 3.97 -11.04
CA ASN A 228 -14.93 4.16 -12.48
C ASN A 228 -13.93 5.18 -13.02
N GLU A 229 -13.75 6.32 -12.35
CA GLU A 229 -12.74 7.31 -12.74
C GLU A 229 -11.31 6.73 -12.69
N TYR A 230 -11.03 5.86 -11.71
CA TYR A 230 -9.76 5.12 -11.63
C TYR A 230 -9.55 4.25 -12.87
N ASN A 231 -10.54 3.45 -13.26
CA ASN A 231 -10.44 2.59 -14.45
C ASN A 231 -10.27 3.41 -15.74
N GLU A 232 -10.98 4.52 -15.86
CA GLU A 232 -10.82 5.44 -16.99
C GLU A 232 -9.40 6.03 -17.04
N ARG A 233 -8.81 6.34 -15.88
CA ARG A 233 -7.45 6.85 -15.78
C ARG A 233 -6.40 5.80 -16.11
N GLN A 234 -6.57 4.56 -15.63
CA GLN A 234 -5.72 3.43 -15.99
C GLN A 234 -5.71 3.20 -17.51
N TYR A 235 -6.91 3.16 -18.13
CA TYR A 235 -7.05 3.02 -19.57
C TYR A 235 -6.39 4.17 -20.34
N LYS A 236 -6.55 5.41 -19.86
CA LYS A 236 -5.93 6.58 -20.46
C LYS A 236 -4.40 6.50 -20.38
N TYR A 237 -3.85 6.12 -19.23
CA TYR A 237 -2.41 5.93 -19.02
C TYR A 237 -1.85 4.88 -19.99
N ASP A 238 -2.48 3.72 -20.06
CA ASP A 238 -2.11 2.65 -21.01
C ASP A 238 -2.14 3.14 -22.46
N THR A 239 -3.20 3.85 -22.84
CA THR A 239 -3.38 4.34 -24.22
C THR A 239 -2.30 5.36 -24.58
N GLU A 240 -2.06 6.35 -23.72
CA GLU A 240 -1.11 7.45 -24.02
C GLU A 240 0.35 7.01 -23.94
N THR A 241 0.66 5.99 -23.14
CA THR A 241 2.01 5.41 -23.06
C THR A 241 2.25 4.26 -24.02
N GLU A 242 1.26 3.90 -24.85
CA GLU A 242 1.30 2.70 -25.71
C GLU A 242 1.68 1.45 -24.90
N HIS A 243 0.98 1.23 -23.78
CA HIS A 243 1.24 0.17 -22.80
C HIS A 243 2.70 0.15 -22.32
N GLY A 244 3.24 1.33 -22.02
CA GLY A 244 4.59 1.51 -21.48
C GLY A 244 5.71 1.56 -22.52
N THR A 245 5.42 1.40 -23.81
CA THR A 245 6.45 1.43 -24.87
C THR A 245 6.85 2.85 -25.28
N ASN A 246 5.99 3.84 -25.08
CA ASN A 246 6.29 5.25 -25.31
C ASN A 246 6.88 5.90 -24.05
N LEU A 247 8.21 5.79 -23.90
CA LEU A 247 8.94 6.27 -22.73
C LEU A 247 8.82 7.79 -22.49
N LYS A 248 8.61 8.57 -23.56
CA LYS A 248 8.42 10.02 -23.43
C LYS A 248 7.09 10.35 -22.75
N GLU A 249 6.01 9.67 -23.14
CA GLU A 249 4.72 9.86 -22.48
C GLU A 249 4.73 9.24 -21.08
N GLN A 250 5.43 8.12 -20.88
CA GLN A 250 5.59 7.52 -19.54
C GLN A 250 6.25 8.51 -18.55
N ALA A 251 7.35 9.15 -18.94
CA ALA A 251 8.02 10.15 -18.10
C ALA A 251 7.15 11.38 -17.78
N LYS A 252 6.25 11.78 -18.68
CA LYS A 252 5.27 12.84 -18.37
C LYS A 252 4.26 12.35 -17.35
N TRP A 253 3.75 11.15 -17.51
CA TRP A 253 2.83 10.54 -16.55
C TRP A 253 3.47 10.34 -15.17
N ASP A 254 4.75 9.98 -15.10
CA ASP A 254 5.49 9.93 -13.84
C ASP A 254 5.42 11.25 -13.09
N THR A 255 5.57 12.37 -13.81
CA THR A 255 5.48 13.72 -13.24
C THR A 255 4.05 14.05 -12.80
N ILE A 256 3.07 13.79 -13.67
CA ILE A 256 1.65 14.06 -13.40
C ILE A 256 1.18 13.29 -12.15
N ILE A 257 1.46 11.98 -12.09
CA ILE A 257 1.04 11.13 -10.98
C ILE A 257 1.70 11.58 -9.69
N LEU A 258 2.99 11.93 -9.71
CA LEU A 258 3.71 12.44 -8.54
C LEU A 258 3.11 13.75 -8.03
N GLU A 259 2.82 14.70 -8.92
CA GLU A 259 2.19 15.97 -8.56
C GLU A 259 0.78 15.76 -7.98
N GLU A 260 -0.03 14.90 -8.60
CA GLU A 260 -1.38 14.56 -8.14
C GLU A 260 -1.35 13.87 -6.78
N LEU A 261 -0.45 12.91 -6.57
CA LEU A 261 -0.23 12.26 -5.26
C LEU A 261 0.15 13.29 -4.19
N ASN A 262 1.07 14.19 -4.50
CA ASN A 262 1.53 15.23 -3.57
C ASN A 262 0.40 16.21 -3.22
N SER A 263 -0.45 16.56 -4.19
CA SER A 263 -1.62 17.42 -3.98
C SER A 263 -2.63 16.82 -2.98
N LEU A 264 -2.67 15.49 -2.88
CA LEU A 264 -3.51 14.73 -1.95
C LEU A 264 -2.74 14.20 -0.74
N SER A 265 -1.55 14.72 -0.44
CA SER A 265 -0.71 14.25 0.69
C SER A 265 -1.41 14.31 2.05
N ALA A 266 -2.35 15.26 2.26
CA ALA A 266 -3.17 15.32 3.47
C ALA A 266 -4.06 14.08 3.69
N TYR A 267 -4.27 13.28 2.65
CA TYR A 267 -5.06 12.05 2.65
C TYR A 267 -4.18 10.80 2.50
N ALA A 268 -2.85 10.93 2.59
CA ALA A 268 -1.91 9.81 2.53
C ALA A 268 -1.94 8.95 3.81
N ASP A 269 -2.26 9.53 4.96
CA ASP A 269 -2.47 8.81 6.24
C ASP A 269 -3.92 8.28 6.33
N HIS A 270 -4.31 7.47 5.35
CA HIS A 270 -5.62 6.82 5.24
C HIS A 270 -5.64 5.39 5.83
N LEU A 271 -4.55 5.04 6.52
CA LEU A 271 -4.30 3.79 7.25
C LEU A 271 -4.73 3.89 8.71
#